data_AF-A0A4D7QT57-F1
#
_entry.id   AF-A0A4D7QT57-F1
#
_cell.length_a   1.000
_cell.length_b   1.000
_cell.length_c   1.000
_cell.angle_alpha   90.00
_cell.angle_beta   90.00
_cell.angle_gamma   90.00
#
_symmetry.space_group_name_H-M   'P 1'
#
loop_
_entity.id
_entity.type
_entity.pdbx_description
1 polymer ?
#
loop_
_entity_poly.entity_id
_entity_poly.type
_entity_poly.pdbx_seq_one_letter_code
_entity_poly.pdbx_strand_id
1 'polypeptide(L)' 'MTTNLRIAILIFMMTQGVLFGIGAVTILSMPYLSERAWELFPWMVAASFVIAAPIAWLIAPMLRARYEMRSRAPSI' A
#
# COMPACT_ATOMS: atom_id res chain seq x y z
N MET A 1 9.51 2.19 -20.42
CA MET A 1 8.70 2.01 -19.19
C MET A 1 9.54 1.31 -18.15
N THR A 2 9.89 2.02 -17.08
CA THR A 2 10.87 1.60 -16.07
C THR A 2 10.28 0.51 -15.17
N THR A 3 10.92 -0.65 -15.11
CA THR A 3 10.58 -1.82 -14.28
C THR A 3 10.22 -1.48 -12.82
N ASN A 4 10.77 -0.38 -12.31
CA ASN A 4 10.51 0.16 -10.96
C ASN A 4 9.05 0.58 -10.74
N LEU A 5 8.36 1.11 -11.77
CA LEU A 5 6.95 1.47 -11.66
C LEU A 5 6.08 0.21 -11.55
N ARG A 6 6.43 -0.86 -12.28
CA ARG A 6 5.74 -2.16 -12.16
C ARG A 6 5.86 -2.74 -10.76
N ILE A 7 7.05 -2.70 -10.16
CA ILE A 7 7.28 -3.19 -8.80
C ILE A 7 6.49 -2.36 -7.78
N ALA A 8 6.50 -1.02 -7.92
CA ALA A 8 5.72 -0.16 -7.04
C ALA A 8 4.20 -0.41 -7.15
N ILE A 9 3.67 -0.61 -8.36
CA ILE A 9 2.26 -0.94 -8.59
C ILE A 9 1.90 -2.30 -7.97
N LEU A 10 2.77 -3.31 -8.12
CA LEU A 10 2.54 -4.64 -7.54
C LEU A 10 2.49 -4.58 -6.00
N ILE A 11 3.43 -3.87 -5.38
CA ILE A 11 3.46 -3.68 -3.93
C ILE A 11 2.23 -2.88 -3.49
N PHE A 12 1.88 -1.81 -4.20
CA PHE A 12 0.69 -1.01 -3.91
C PHE A 12 -0.59 -1.87 -3.92
N MET A 13 -0.80 -2.72 -4.94
CA MET A 13 -1.96 -3.61 -4.98
C MET A 13 -2.00 -4.58 -3.79
N MET A 14 -0.86 -5.16 -3.41
CA MET A 14 -0.82 -6.06 -2.24
C MET A 14 -1.08 -5.32 -0.93
N THR A 15 -0.44 -4.16 -0.72
CA THR A 15 -0.62 -3.37 0.51
C THR A 15 -2.04 -2.84 0.62
N GLN A 16 -2.65 -2.37 -0.48
CA GLN A 16 -4.06 -1.97 -0.52
C GLN A 16 -4.97 -3.12 -0.08
N GLY A 17 -4.77 -4.32 -0.64
CA GLY A 17 -5.56 -5.50 -0.28
C GLY A 17 -5.42 -5.91 1.19
N VAL A 18 -4.20 -5.87 1.74
CA VAL A 18 -3.96 -6.20 3.15
C VAL A 18 -4.59 -5.17 4.09
N LEU A 19 -4.45 -3.88 3.81
CA LEU A 19 -5.07 -2.81 4.60
C LEU A 19 -6.60 -2.91 4.58
N PHE A 20 -7.17 -3.14 3.39
CA PHE A 20 -8.60 -3.36 3.25
C PHE A 20 -9.06 -4.59 4.05
N GLY A 21 -8.33 -5.70 3.96
CA GLY A 21 -8.66 -6.93 4.70
C GLY A 21 -8.66 -6.72 6.22
N ILE A 22 -7.62 -6.07 6.76
CA ILE A 22 -7.56 -5.73 8.19
C ILE A 22 -8.75 -4.83 8.56
N GLY A 23 -9.02 -3.80 7.75
CA GLY A 23 -10.12 -2.87 8.00
C GLY A 23 -11.50 -3.51 7.96
N ALA A 24 -11.74 -4.39 6.99
CA ALA A 24 -12.98 -5.15 6.87
C ALA A 24 -13.18 -6.06 8.08
N VAL A 25 -12.12 -6.75 8.53
CA VAL A 25 -12.16 -7.59 9.74
C VAL A 25 -12.46 -6.73 10.97
N THR A 26 -11.84 -5.55 11.12
CA THR A 26 -12.13 -4.64 12.23
C THR A 26 -13.58 -4.14 12.23
N ILE A 27 -14.12 -3.75 11.07
CA ILE A 27 -15.51 -3.28 10.92
C ILE A 27 -16.50 -4.39 11.26
N LEU A 28 -16.25 -5.61 10.77
CA LEU A 28 -17.15 -6.74 10.98
C LEU A 28 -17.02 -7.35 12.38
N SER A 29 -15.85 -7.26 13.02
CA SER A 29 -15.64 -7.77 14.37
C SER A 29 -16.32 -6.91 15.44
N MET A 30 -16.70 -5.67 15.12
CA MET A 30 -17.27 -4.74 16.10
C MET A 30 -18.76 -4.51 15.78
N PRO A 31 -19.70 -4.97 16.64
CA PRO A 31 -21.13 -4.95 16.32
C PRO A 31 -21.67 -3.53 16.06
N TYR A 32 -21.16 -2.53 16.78
CA TYR A 32 -21.49 -1.11 16.57
C TYR A 32 -21.11 -0.58 15.17
N LEU A 33 -20.02 -1.10 14.58
CA LEU A 33 -19.61 -0.73 13.22
C LEU A 33 -20.34 -1.57 12.18
N SER A 34 -20.74 -2.80 12.51
CA SER A 34 -21.45 -3.69 11.58
C SER A 34 -22.81 -3.14 11.14
N GLU A 35 -23.53 -2.43 12.01
CA GLU A 35 -24.81 -1.78 11.68
C GLU A 35 -24.67 -0.71 10.60
N ARG A 36 -23.52 -0.03 10.57
CA ARG A 36 -23.16 0.97 9.55
C ARG A 36 -22.18 0.45 8.53
N ALA A 37 -21.99 -0.86 8.43
CA ALA A 37 -21.01 -1.44 7.52
C ALA A 37 -21.21 -0.95 6.09
N TRP A 38 -22.47 -0.83 5.64
CA TRP A 38 -22.82 -0.31 4.32
C TRP A 38 -22.30 1.10 4.02
N GLU A 39 -22.25 1.99 5.03
CA GLU A 39 -21.69 3.34 4.92
C GLU A 39 -20.16 3.35 5.15
N LEU A 40 -19.67 2.48 6.04
CA LEU A 40 -18.28 2.44 6.46
C LEU A 40 -17.37 1.77 5.43
N PHE A 41 -17.85 0.78 4.67
CA PHE A 41 -17.06 0.08 3.66
C PHE A 41 -16.48 1.03 2.58
N PRO A 42 -17.28 1.91 1.94
CA PRO A 42 -16.76 2.90 1.00
C PRO A 42 -15.70 3.82 1.63
N TRP A 43 -15.95 4.26 2.87
CA TRP A 43 -15.02 5.11 3.62
C TRP A 43 -13.72 4.36 3.94
N MET A 44 -13.80 3.07 4.25
CA MET A 44 -12.65 2.23 4.53
C MET A 44 -11.82 1.96 3.28
N VAL A 45 -12.47 1.78 2.12
CA VAL A 45 -11.78 1.69 0.82
C VAL A 45 -11.06 3.00 0.53
N ALA A 46 -11.72 4.14 0.68
CA ALA A 46 -11.11 5.46 0.50
C ALA A 46 -9.93 5.67 1.46
N ALA A 47 -10.08 5.34 2.75
CA ALA A 47 -9.04 5.44 3.75
C ALA A 47 -7.85 4.52 3.42
N SER A 48 -8.09 3.27 3.02
CA SER A 48 -7.05 2.34 2.56
C SER A 48 -6.32 2.90 1.34
N PHE A 49 -7.06 3.51 0.42
CA PHE A 49 -6.51 4.17 -0.76
C PHE A 49 -5.54 5.30 -0.39
N VAL A 50 -6.01 6.18 0.50
CA VAL A 50 -5.26 7.33 1.02
C VAL A 50 -4.08 6.89 1.87
N ILE A 51 -4.15 5.78 2.62
CA ILE A 51 -3.07 5.27 3.46
C ILE A 51 -2.00 4.54 2.64
N ALA A 52 -2.36 3.81 1.59
CA ALA A 52 -1.33 3.15 0.80
C ALA A 52 -0.60 4.08 -0.19
N ALA A 53 -1.12 5.27 -0.48
CA ALA A 53 -0.39 6.31 -1.21
C ALA A 53 0.91 6.77 -0.48
N PRO A 54 0.89 7.18 0.81
CA PRO A 54 2.10 7.50 1.57
C PRO A 54 2.94 6.25 1.84
N ILE A 55 2.38 5.05 1.98
CA ILE A 55 3.20 3.82 2.09
C ILE A 55 3.97 3.57 0.80
N ALA A 56 3.34 3.72 -0.37
CA ALA A 56 4.02 3.64 -1.65
C ALA A 56 5.08 4.74 -1.82
N TRP A 57 4.79 5.95 -1.32
CA TRP A 57 5.73 7.08 -1.34
C TRP A 57 6.89 6.91 -0.37
N LEU A 58 6.72 6.19 0.75
CA LEU A 58 7.79 5.81 1.69
C LEU A 58 8.66 4.66 1.16
N ILE A 59 8.10 3.76 0.34
CA ILE A 59 8.84 2.66 -0.28
C ILE A 59 9.64 3.13 -1.51
N ALA A 60 9.15 4.14 -2.23
CA ALA A 60 9.83 4.75 -3.38
C ALA A 60 11.28 5.25 -3.10
N PRO A 61 11.60 5.96 -2.00
CA PRO A 61 12.97 6.36 -1.69
C PRO A 61 13.85 5.16 -1.33
N MET A 62 13.29 4.10 -0.73
CA MET A 62 14.04 2.88 -0.37
C MET A 62 14.55 2.14 -1.62
N LEU A 63 13.78 2.18 -2.71
CA LEU A 63 14.21 1.70 -4.03
C LEU A 63 15.28 2.60 -4.68
N ARG A 64 15.20 3.91 -4.45
CA ARG A 64 16.19 4.88 -4.95
C ARG A 64 17.57 4.65 -4.34
N ALA A 65 17.63 4.40 -3.03
CA ALA A 65 18.89 4.12 -2.31
C ALA A 65 19.56 2.82 -2.77
N ARG A 66 18.78 1.76 -3.05
CA ARG A 66 19.33 0.48 -3.54
C ARG A 66 19.86 0.54 -4.97
N TYR A 67 19.28 1.38 -5.83
CA TYR A 67 19.76 1.52 -7.21
C TYR A 67 21.10 2.27 -7.26
N GLU A 68 21.26 3.31 -6.45
CA GLU A 68 22.50 4.09 -6.38
C GLU A 68 23.69 3.26 -5.89
N MET A 69 23.48 2.30 -4.98
CA MET A 69 24.51 1.37 -4.53
C MET A 69 24.96 0.40 -5.63
N ARG A 70 24.05 -0.05 -6.50
CA ARG A 70 24.36 -1.01 -7.57
C ARG A 70 25.04 -0.35 -8.78
N SER A 71 24.78 0.93 -9.01
CA SER A 71 25.45 1.74 -10.04
C SER A 71 26.89 2.12 -9.69
N ARG A 72 27.33 1.91 -8.44
CA ARG A 72 28.70 2.17 -7.98
C ARG A 72 29.62 0.94 -8.00
N ALA A 73 29.15 -0.22 -8.47
CA ALA A 73 30.04 -1.38 -8.66
C ALA A 73 31.04 -1.05 -9.79
N PRO A 74 32.34 -0.86 -9.50
CA PRO A 74 33.33 -0.58 -10.52
C PRO A 74 33.51 -1.83 -11.38
N SER A 75 33.51 -1.64 -12.70
CA SER A 75 34.01 -2.64 -13.63
C SER A 75 35.51 -2.84 -13.35
N ILE A 76 35.84 -3.93 -12.67
CA ILE A 76 37.19 -4.51 -12.63
C ILE A 76 37.20 -5.71 -13.55
#